data_AF-A0A523SK63-F1
#
_entry.id   AF-A0A523SK63-F1
#
_cell.length_a   1.000
_cell.length_b   1.000
_cell.length_c   1.000
_cell.angle_alpha   90.00
_cell.angle_beta   90.00
_cell.angle_gamma   90.00
#
_symmetry.space_group_name_H-M   'P 1'
#
loop_
_entity.id
_entity.type
_entity.pdbx_description
1 polymer ?
#
loop_
_entity_poly.entity_id
_entity_poly.type
_entity_poly.pdbx_seq_one_letter_code
_entity_poly.pdbx_strand_id
1 'polypeptide(L)'
;MTVAVALILAALAFVIMAYPLFRQRPSPTDSVEDERLLELHAKRDAVYSAIKELEFDFKSGSLSAKDYHDLEASYKRKAISSLKDIDDWEKGSTVEDEIERQVMAMRQTKKDVADSEKGGKVEDEIEREVMRLRHAAGEPAAGVCPECGAEYPKEWRFCPQCGRKL
;
A
#
# COMPACT_ATOMS: atom_id res chain seq x y z
N MET A 1 52.92 14.33 -7.29
CA MET A 1 51.48 14.42 -7.63
C MET A 1 50.80 13.06 -7.71
N THR A 2 51.35 12.08 -8.43
CA THR A 2 50.78 10.72 -8.56
C THR A 2 50.60 9.99 -7.23
N VAL A 3 51.57 10.08 -6.32
CA VAL A 3 51.50 9.45 -4.98
C VAL A 3 50.36 10.03 -4.14
N ALA A 4 50.15 11.36 -4.19
CA ALA A 4 49.06 12.01 -3.46
C ALA A 4 47.69 11.60 -4.01
N VAL A 5 47.55 11.49 -5.34
CA VAL A 5 46.32 11.01 -5.99
C VAL A 5 46.04 9.55 -5.62
N ALA A 6 47.06 8.70 -5.60
CA ALA A 6 46.91 7.29 -5.21
C ALA A 6 46.44 7.14 -3.75
N LEU A 7 46.98 7.94 -2.83
CA LEU A 7 46.55 7.92 -1.41
C LEU A 7 45.12 8.42 -1.23
N ILE A 8 44.71 9.46 -1.96
CA ILE A 8 43.33 9.97 -1.91
C ILE A 8 42.36 8.91 -2.42
N LEU A 9 42.66 8.26 -3.55
CA LEU A 9 41.82 7.21 -4.11
C LEU A 9 41.72 5.99 -3.17
N ALA A 10 42.83 5.59 -2.54
CA ALA A 10 42.82 4.51 -1.57
C ALA A 10 41.97 4.85 -0.33
N ALA A 11 42.09 6.08 0.19
CA ALA A 11 41.27 6.55 1.30
C ALA A 11 39.79 6.62 0.93
N LEU A 12 39.46 7.08 -0.27
CA LEU A 12 38.08 7.17 -0.76
C LEU A 12 37.46 5.78 -0.93
N ALA A 13 38.20 4.83 -1.50
CA ALA A 13 37.77 3.43 -1.59
C ALA A 13 37.56 2.79 -0.21
N PHE A 14 38.47 3.06 0.73
CA PHE A 14 38.35 2.59 2.10
C PHE A 14 37.12 3.18 2.81
N VAL A 15 36.86 4.48 2.64
CA VAL A 15 35.64 5.12 3.16
C VAL A 15 34.40 4.50 2.53
N ILE A 16 34.35 4.31 1.21
CA ILE A 16 33.20 3.71 0.53
C ILE A 16 32.93 2.28 1.05
N MET A 17 33.97 1.49 1.32
CA MET A 17 33.80 0.14 1.89
C MET A 17 33.49 0.13 3.39
N ALA A 18 34.04 1.05 4.17
CA ALA A 18 33.83 1.14 5.62
C ALA A 18 32.53 1.86 5.99
N TYR A 19 32.02 2.69 5.10
CA TYR A 19 30.77 3.44 5.24
C TYR A 19 29.53 2.55 5.46
N PRO A 20 29.28 1.47 4.69
CA PRO A 20 28.16 0.59 4.95
C PRO A 20 28.25 -0.04 6.35
N LEU A 21 29.45 -0.39 6.81
CA LEU A 21 29.67 -1.00 8.13
C LEU A 21 29.38 -0.05 9.31
N PHE A 22 29.66 1.25 9.16
CA PHE A 22 29.38 2.25 10.20
C PHE A 22 27.96 2.83 10.12
N ARG A 23 27.34 2.82 8.94
CA ARG A 23 25.98 3.32 8.71
C ARG A 23 24.92 2.23 8.97
N GLN A 24 25.28 0.96 8.84
CA GLN A 24 24.56 -0.16 9.43
C GLN A 24 24.97 -0.28 10.90
N ARG A 25 24.45 0.60 11.77
CA ARG A 25 24.08 0.05 13.09
C ARG A 25 22.85 -0.80 12.77
N PRO A 26 22.95 -2.13 12.71
CA PRO A 26 21.78 -2.95 12.51
C PRO A 26 20.80 -2.52 13.60
N SER A 27 19.60 -2.10 13.19
CA SER A 27 18.56 -1.99 14.19
C SER A 27 18.43 -3.40 14.79
N PRO A 28 18.22 -3.55 16.10
CA PRO A 28 17.97 -4.87 16.69
C PRO A 28 16.86 -5.64 15.95
N THR A 29 15.95 -4.89 15.33
CA THR A 29 14.88 -5.39 14.47
C THR A 29 15.39 -6.08 13.20
N ASP A 30 16.27 -5.44 12.41
CA ASP A 30 16.79 -6.01 11.15
C ASP A 30 17.50 -7.36 11.38
N SER A 31 18.30 -7.47 12.46
CA SER A 31 19.02 -8.71 12.76
C SER A 31 18.12 -9.88 13.15
N VAL A 32 16.96 -9.61 13.77
CA VAL A 32 15.99 -10.64 14.16
C VAL A 32 15.15 -11.07 12.96
N GLU A 33 14.86 -10.12 12.06
CA GLU A 33 14.19 -10.35 10.79
C GLU A 33 15.02 -11.27 9.89
N ASP A 34 16.31 -10.97 9.70
CA ASP A 34 17.23 -11.81 8.92
C ASP A 34 17.35 -13.24 9.48
N GLU A 35 17.47 -13.38 10.80
CA GLU A 35 17.54 -14.69 11.49
C GLU A 35 16.28 -15.53 11.24
N ARG A 36 15.10 -14.89 11.30
CA ARG A 36 13.82 -15.55 11.05
C ARG A 36 13.67 -15.99 9.59
N LEU A 37 14.13 -15.18 8.63
CA LEU A 37 14.14 -15.55 7.22
C LEU A 37 15.06 -16.75 6.97
N LEU A 38 16.26 -16.74 7.57
CA LEU A 38 17.21 -17.85 7.51
C LEU A 38 16.60 -19.14 8.06
N GLU A 39 15.88 -19.07 9.18
CA GLU A 39 15.16 -20.21 9.76
C GLU A 39 14.09 -20.76 8.79
N LEU A 40 13.30 -19.88 8.16
CA LEU A 40 12.29 -20.28 7.18
C LEU A 40 12.92 -20.96 5.96
N HIS A 41 14.05 -20.46 5.46
CA HIS A 41 14.81 -21.07 4.38
C HIS A 41 15.38 -22.43 4.78
N ALA A 42 15.95 -22.56 5.98
CA ALA A 42 16.45 -23.83 6.50
C ALA A 42 15.33 -24.88 6.60
N LYS A 43 14.14 -24.47 7.05
CA LYS A 43 12.95 -25.32 7.12
C LYS A 43 12.51 -25.81 5.74
N ARG A 44 12.48 -24.93 4.73
CA ARG A 44 12.18 -25.30 3.34
C ARG A 44 13.18 -26.35 2.83
N ASP A 45 14.48 -26.09 3.02
CA ASP A 45 15.54 -26.96 2.52
C ASP A 45 15.49 -28.35 3.17
N ALA A 46 15.14 -28.41 4.47
CA ALA A 46 14.91 -29.66 5.19
C ALA A 46 13.70 -30.46 4.66
N VAL A 47 12.61 -29.80 4.27
CA VAL A 47 11.47 -30.49 3.64
C VAL A 47 11.86 -31.00 2.25
N TYR A 48 12.66 -30.24 1.50
CA TYR A 48 13.08 -30.63 0.16
C TYR A 48 14.07 -31.80 0.19
N SER A 49 15.00 -31.84 1.15
CA SER A 49 15.87 -33.00 1.34
C SER A 49 15.06 -34.24 1.70
N ALA A 50 14.06 -34.10 2.58
CA ALA A 50 13.17 -35.21 2.96
C ALA A 50 12.39 -35.77 1.76
N ILE A 51 11.90 -34.91 0.84
CA ILE A 51 11.23 -35.37 -0.38
C ILE A 51 12.21 -36.12 -1.30
N LYS A 52 13.45 -35.63 -1.44
CA LYS A 52 14.47 -36.31 -2.26
C LYS A 52 14.85 -37.69 -1.71
N GLU A 53 14.98 -37.79 -0.39
CA GLU A 53 15.26 -39.06 0.29
C GLU A 53 14.09 -40.03 0.12
N LEU A 54 12.84 -39.55 0.28
CA LEU A 54 11.63 -40.34 0.03
C LEU A 54 11.56 -40.89 -1.41
N GLU A 55 11.91 -40.07 -2.42
CA GLU A 55 12.01 -40.52 -3.80
C GLU A 55 13.10 -41.59 -4.02
N PHE A 56 14.24 -41.44 -3.33
CA PHE A 56 15.32 -42.41 -3.38
C PHE A 56 14.90 -43.75 -2.75
N ASP A 57 14.23 -43.71 -1.61
CA ASP A 57 13.73 -44.90 -0.91
C ASP A 57 12.69 -45.66 -1.74
N PHE A 58 11.82 -44.94 -2.46
CA PHE A 58 10.91 -45.57 -3.42
C PHE A 58 11.65 -46.20 -4.61
N LYS A 59 12.61 -45.49 -5.22
CA LYS A 59 13.40 -45.99 -6.35
C LYS A 59 14.29 -47.17 -5.98
N SER A 60 14.79 -47.23 -4.75
CA SER A 60 15.56 -48.35 -4.22
C SER A 60 14.70 -49.57 -3.87
N GLY A 61 13.38 -49.45 -3.90
CA GLY A 61 12.43 -50.50 -3.56
C GLY A 61 12.18 -50.67 -2.06
N SER A 62 12.66 -49.74 -1.24
CA SER A 62 12.47 -49.75 0.23
C SER A 62 11.05 -49.36 0.65
N LEU A 63 10.30 -48.70 -0.23
CA LEU A 63 8.92 -48.23 0.00
C LEU A 63 7.94 -48.76 -1.04
N SER A 64 6.71 -49.04 -0.60
CA SER A 64 5.60 -49.36 -1.51
C SER A 64 5.11 -48.10 -2.24
N ALA A 65 4.53 -48.26 -3.43
CA ALA A 65 3.99 -47.13 -4.19
C ALA A 65 2.87 -46.39 -3.44
N LYS A 66 2.07 -47.11 -2.65
CA LYS A 66 1.00 -46.51 -1.84
C LYS A 66 1.58 -45.63 -0.73
N ASP A 67 2.52 -46.16 0.03
CA ASP A 67 3.13 -45.43 1.15
C ASP A 67 3.93 -44.22 0.66
N TYR A 68 4.62 -44.37 -0.47
CA TYR A 68 5.31 -43.27 -1.15
C TYR A 68 4.34 -42.12 -1.46
N HIS A 69 3.21 -42.39 -2.11
CA HIS A 69 2.25 -41.34 -2.49
C HIS A 69 1.61 -40.66 -1.27
N ASP A 70 1.27 -41.42 -0.22
CA ASP A 70 0.69 -40.88 1.01
C ASP A 70 1.68 -39.93 1.72
N LEU A 71 2.96 -40.35 1.83
CA LEU A 71 4.03 -39.54 2.41
C LEU A 71 4.35 -38.32 1.55
N GLU A 72 4.48 -38.50 0.24
CA GLU A 72 4.78 -37.43 -0.72
C GLU A 72 3.74 -36.31 -0.64
N ALA A 73 2.45 -36.65 -0.55
CA ALA A 73 1.38 -35.68 -0.39
C ALA A 73 1.47 -34.91 0.95
N SER A 74 1.93 -35.56 2.01
CA SER A 74 2.16 -34.90 3.32
C SER A 74 3.34 -33.92 3.26
N TYR A 75 4.47 -34.33 2.69
CA TYR A 75 5.65 -33.47 2.57
C TYR A 75 5.42 -32.30 1.61
N LYS A 76 4.73 -32.51 0.48
CA LYS A 76 4.35 -31.41 -0.42
C LYS A 76 3.48 -30.37 0.27
N ARG A 77 2.52 -30.78 1.11
CA ARG A 77 1.72 -29.84 1.91
C ARG A 77 2.59 -29.02 2.87
N LYS A 78 3.55 -29.65 3.55
CA LYS A 78 4.52 -28.95 4.41
C LYS A 78 5.39 -27.96 3.62
N ALA A 79 5.87 -28.36 2.45
CA ALA A 79 6.65 -27.49 1.56
C ALA A 79 5.85 -26.23 1.17
N ILE A 80 4.60 -26.41 0.75
CA ILE A 80 3.71 -25.29 0.38
C ILE A 80 3.50 -24.35 1.57
N SER A 81 3.31 -24.87 2.79
CA SER A 81 3.17 -24.00 3.97
C SER A 81 4.44 -23.18 4.23
N SER A 82 5.62 -23.78 4.13
CA SER A 82 6.89 -23.06 4.33
C SER A 82 7.15 -22.01 3.25
N LEU A 83 6.78 -22.28 1.99
CA LEU A 83 6.88 -21.29 0.92
C LEU A 83 5.94 -20.11 1.15
N LYS A 84 4.71 -20.38 1.63
CA LYS A 84 3.77 -19.32 1.95
C LYS A 84 4.28 -18.42 3.09
N ASP A 85 4.88 -19.02 4.12
CA ASP A 85 5.46 -18.26 5.23
C ASP A 85 6.58 -17.32 4.75
N ILE A 86 7.38 -17.74 3.76
CA ILE A 86 8.43 -16.93 3.12
C ILE A 86 7.81 -15.80 2.28
N ASP A 87 6.85 -16.12 1.41
CA ASP A 87 6.16 -15.13 0.58
C ASP A 87 5.49 -14.03 1.41
N ASP A 88 4.86 -14.41 2.52
CA ASP A 88 4.18 -13.49 3.44
C ASP A 88 5.21 -12.58 4.14
N TRP A 89 6.39 -13.11 4.47
CA TRP A 89 7.48 -12.35 5.06
C TRP A 89 8.11 -11.36 4.06
N GLU A 90 8.35 -11.77 2.80
CA GLU A 90 8.90 -10.90 1.75
C GLU A 90 7.96 -9.73 1.41
N LYS A 91 6.64 -9.98 1.37
CA LYS A 91 5.63 -8.95 1.10
C LYS A 91 5.55 -7.90 2.22
N GLY A 92 5.63 -8.35 3.47
CA GLY A 92 5.58 -7.46 4.64
C GLY A 92 6.80 -6.55 4.79
N SER A 93 7.98 -6.99 4.31
CA SER A 93 9.23 -6.22 4.50
C SER A 93 9.52 -5.20 3.40
N THR A 94 9.08 -5.42 2.16
CA THR A 94 9.55 -4.61 1.01
C THR A 94 8.44 -3.94 0.22
N VAL A 95 7.31 -4.62 0.07
CA VAL A 95 6.23 -4.18 -0.80
C VAL A 95 5.24 -3.30 -0.04
N GLU A 96 4.88 -3.68 1.18
CA GLU A 96 3.98 -2.88 2.02
C GLU A 96 4.61 -1.53 2.39
N ASP A 97 5.88 -1.51 2.80
CA ASP A 97 6.59 -0.27 3.14
C ASP A 97 6.75 0.68 1.95
N GLU A 98 7.06 0.16 0.76
CA GLU A 98 7.16 0.96 -0.46
C GLU A 98 5.78 1.48 -0.91
N ILE A 99 4.72 0.67 -0.78
CA ILE A 99 3.34 1.10 -1.04
C ILE A 99 2.93 2.20 -0.06
N GLU A 100 3.18 2.05 1.24
CA GLU A 100 2.85 3.07 2.24
C GLU A 100 3.60 4.38 1.97
N ARG A 101 4.88 4.29 1.60
CA ARG A 101 5.69 5.46 1.21
C ARG A 101 5.12 6.16 -0.01
N GLN A 102 4.74 5.43 -1.06
CA GLN A 102 4.11 5.99 -2.26
C GLN A 102 2.74 6.61 -1.96
N VAL A 103 1.92 5.97 -1.12
CA VAL A 103 0.62 6.50 -0.69
C VAL A 103 0.80 7.79 0.10
N MET A 104 1.79 7.88 0.99
CA MET A 104 2.10 9.12 1.72
C MET A 104 2.55 10.24 0.79
N ALA A 105 3.42 9.95 -0.19
CA ALA A 105 3.83 10.92 -1.20
C ALA A 105 2.64 11.43 -2.03
N MET A 106 1.74 10.54 -2.45
CA MET A 106 0.54 10.89 -3.20
C MET A 106 -0.49 11.69 -2.38
N ARG A 107 -0.57 11.45 -1.07
CA ARG A 107 -1.43 12.24 -0.17
C ARG A 107 -0.87 13.64 0.06
N GLN A 108 0.45 13.80 0.13
CA GLN A 108 1.09 15.10 0.24
C GLN A 108 0.92 15.91 -1.04
N THR A 109 1.21 15.34 -2.21
CA THR A 109 0.98 16.04 -3.49
C THR A 109 -0.48 16.44 -3.69
N LYS A 110 -1.43 15.60 -3.29
CA LYS A 110 -2.86 15.97 -3.32
C LYS A 110 -3.21 17.10 -2.35
N LYS A 111 -2.53 17.16 -1.20
CA LYS A 111 -2.67 18.25 -0.22
C LYS A 111 -2.05 19.54 -0.72
N ASP A 112 -0.91 19.45 -1.41
CA ASP A 112 -0.20 20.59 -2.01
C ASP A 112 -0.97 21.13 -3.23
N VAL A 113 -1.62 20.26 -4.02
CA VAL A 113 -2.57 20.67 -5.08
C VAL A 113 -3.82 21.31 -4.48
N ALA A 114 -4.36 20.76 -3.38
CA ALA A 114 -5.50 21.36 -2.68
C ALA A 114 -5.17 22.69 -1.98
N ASP A 115 -3.92 22.95 -1.60
CA ASP A 115 -3.48 24.22 -0.99
C ASP A 115 -2.97 25.22 -2.05
N SER A 116 -2.56 24.76 -3.23
CA SER A 116 -2.18 25.59 -4.38
C SER A 116 -3.39 26.05 -5.20
N GLU A 117 -4.45 25.24 -5.26
CA GLU A 117 -5.80 25.65 -5.66
C GLU A 117 -6.60 26.10 -4.44
N LYS A 118 -6.07 27.07 -3.66
CA LYS A 118 -6.91 27.85 -2.73
C LYS A 118 -7.95 28.60 -3.56
N GLY A 119 -9.05 27.87 -3.78
CA GLY A 119 -10.34 28.29 -4.26
C GLY A 119 -10.93 29.45 -3.48
N GLY A 120 -10.31 29.93 -2.39
CA GLY A 120 -10.77 31.10 -1.65
C GLY A 120 -11.11 32.30 -2.53
N LYS A 121 -10.29 32.65 -3.54
CA LYS A 121 -10.65 33.78 -4.44
C LYS A 121 -11.81 33.47 -5.38
N VAL A 122 -11.91 32.24 -5.88
CA VAL A 122 -12.94 31.81 -6.84
C VAL A 122 -14.27 31.58 -6.13
N GLU A 123 -14.24 30.96 -4.95
CA GLU A 123 -15.38 30.77 -4.05
C GLU A 123 -15.91 32.13 -3.57
N ASP A 124 -15.05 33.05 -3.14
CA ASP A 124 -15.44 34.42 -2.75
C ASP A 124 -15.98 35.24 -3.94
N GLU A 125 -15.50 35.00 -5.17
CA GLU A 125 -16.01 35.65 -6.39
C GLU A 125 -17.37 35.10 -6.81
N ILE A 126 -17.54 33.78 -6.77
CA ILE A 126 -18.82 33.11 -7.03
C ILE A 126 -19.85 33.57 -6.00
N GLU A 127 -19.49 33.62 -4.71
CA GLU A 127 -20.43 34.03 -3.65
C GLU A 127 -20.86 35.49 -3.80
N ARG A 128 -19.93 36.39 -4.15
CA ARG A 128 -20.25 37.79 -4.46
C ARG A 128 -21.14 37.93 -5.68
N GLU A 129 -20.90 37.14 -6.72
CA GLU A 129 -21.70 37.20 -7.95
C GLU A 129 -23.10 36.62 -7.73
N VAL A 130 -23.24 35.53 -6.98
CA VAL A 130 -24.54 34.99 -6.56
C VAL A 130 -25.32 36.02 -5.74
N MET A 131 -24.65 36.74 -4.83
CA MET A 131 -25.30 37.80 -4.04
C MET A 131 -25.79 38.95 -4.92
N ARG A 132 -24.99 39.41 -5.89
CA ARG A 132 -25.42 40.43 -6.86
C ARG A 132 -26.63 39.99 -7.67
N LEU A 133 -26.61 38.78 -8.20
CA LEU A 133 -27.71 38.23 -9.01
C LEU A 133 -28.99 38.12 -8.19
N ARG A 134 -28.91 37.70 -6.92
CA ARG A 134 -30.07 37.66 -6.01
C ARG A 134 -30.63 39.04 -5.70
N HIS A 135 -29.78 40.04 -5.45
CA HIS A 135 -30.24 41.41 -5.23
C HIS A 135 -30.86 42.05 -6.49
N ALA A 136 -30.32 41.75 -7.67
CA ALA A 136 -30.85 42.24 -8.94
C ALA A 136 -32.18 41.57 -9.33
N ALA A 137 -32.37 40.30 -8.95
CA ALA A 137 -33.58 39.53 -9.26
C ALA A 137 -34.78 39.82 -8.33
N GLY A 138 -34.56 40.50 -7.18
CA GLY A 138 -35.59 40.74 -6.17
C GLY A 138 -36.01 39.47 -5.41
N GLU A 139 -36.77 39.62 -4.33
CA GLU A 139 -37.30 38.47 -3.59
C GLU A 139 -38.26 37.67 -4.50
N PRO A 140 -38.05 36.35 -4.67
CA PRO A 140 -38.93 35.55 -5.50
C PRO A 140 -40.33 35.57 -4.90
N ALA A 141 -41.33 35.93 -5.71
CA ALA A 141 -42.72 35.88 -5.28
C ALA A 141 -43.06 34.46 -4.80
N ALA A 142 -43.40 34.34 -3.51
CA ALA A 142 -43.72 33.08 -2.88
C ALA A 142 -45.17 32.65 -3.17
N GLY A 143 -45.36 31.37 -3.48
CA GLY A 143 -46.64 30.66 -3.42
C GLY A 143 -46.65 29.68 -2.26
N VAL A 144 -47.84 29.22 -1.85
CA VAL A 144 -48.01 28.22 -0.78
C VAL A 144 -48.60 26.95 -1.37
N CYS A 145 -47.98 25.80 -1.11
CA CYS A 145 -48.43 24.53 -1.67
C CYS A 145 -49.79 24.15 -1.07
N PRO A 146 -50.82 23.85 -1.88
CA PRO A 146 -52.16 23.54 -1.37
C PRO A 146 -52.27 22.17 -0.69
N GLU A 147 -51.28 21.29 -0.84
CA GLU A 147 -51.29 19.95 -0.24
C GLU A 147 -50.57 19.92 1.12
N CYS A 148 -49.34 20.45 1.19
CA CYS A 148 -48.50 20.37 2.40
C CYS A 148 -48.28 21.71 3.11
N GLY A 149 -48.67 22.83 2.50
CA GLY A 149 -48.49 24.17 3.07
C GLY A 149 -47.09 24.77 2.94
N ALA A 150 -46.15 24.12 2.23
CA ALA A 150 -44.80 24.65 2.05
C ALA A 150 -44.77 25.91 1.16
N GLU A 151 -43.97 26.90 1.54
CA GLU A 151 -43.68 28.08 0.71
C GLU A 151 -42.71 27.72 -0.42
N TYR A 152 -42.91 28.29 -1.61
CA TYR A 152 -42.10 28.02 -2.79
C TYR A 152 -42.00 29.23 -3.74
N PRO A 153 -40.90 29.39 -4.50
CA PRO A 153 -40.81 30.38 -5.58
C PRO A 153 -41.77 30.07 -6.74
N LYS A 154 -42.54 31.04 -7.24
CA LYS A 154 -43.49 30.83 -8.37
C LYS A 154 -42.90 30.17 -9.63
N GLU A 155 -41.58 30.23 -9.80
CA GLU A 155 -40.88 29.61 -10.94
C GLU A 155 -40.77 28.09 -10.85
N TRP A 156 -41.06 27.51 -9.68
CA TRP A 156 -40.91 26.08 -9.44
C TRP A 156 -42.13 25.31 -9.92
N ARG A 157 -41.89 24.22 -10.63
CA ARG A 157 -42.95 23.36 -11.21
C ARG A 157 -43.45 22.29 -10.22
N PHE A 158 -42.68 22.02 -9.17
CA PHE A 158 -42.95 20.97 -8.17
C PHE A 158 -42.58 21.45 -6.77
N CYS A 159 -43.36 21.02 -5.77
CA CYS A 159 -43.11 21.31 -4.37
C CYS A 159 -41.87 20.55 -3.88
N PRO A 160 -40.90 21.22 -3.26
CA PRO A 160 -39.69 20.57 -2.76
C PRO A 160 -39.94 19.65 -1.56
N GLN A 161 -41.06 19.84 -0.85
CA GLN A 161 -41.32 19.15 0.40
C GLN A 161 -42.15 17.87 0.20
N CYS A 162 -43.11 17.87 -0.73
CA CYS A 162 -43.99 16.74 -0.99
C CYS A 162 -43.96 16.21 -2.44
N GLY A 163 -43.27 16.90 -3.37
CA GLY A 163 -43.16 16.48 -4.77
C GLY A 163 -44.39 16.77 -5.63
N ARG A 164 -45.46 17.36 -5.08
CA ARG A 164 -46.68 17.71 -5.81
C ARG A 164 -46.39 18.80 -6.86
N LYS A 165 -46.98 18.65 -8.04
CA LYS A 165 -46.95 19.69 -9.09
C LYS A 165 -47.69 20.95 -8.62
N LEU A 166 -47.02 22.09 -8.74
CA LEU A 166 -47.48 23.42 -8.28
C LEU A 166 -48.30 24.16 -9.35
#